data_AF-A0A239QSD0-F1
#
_entry.id   AF-A0A239QSD0-F1
#
_cell.length_a   1.000
_cell.length_b   1.000
_cell.length_c   1.000
_cell.angle_alpha   90.00
_cell.angle_beta   90.00
_cell.angle_gamma   90.00
#
_symmetry.space_group_name_H-M   'P 1'
#
loop_
_entity.id
_entity.type
_entity.pdbx_description
1 polymer ?
#
loop_
_entity_poly.entity_id
_entity_poly.type
_entity_poly.pdbx_seq_one_letter_code
_entity_poly.pdbx_strand_id
1 'polypeptide(L)'
;MKSTYAAAAVITFMAAWNNFLWPKVVLVNNDYQTMPMLISNLRSGYVTDYGVLMLAVLIASLPTVIVFLLLQLSFANGITGAIK
;
A
#
# COMPACT_ATOMS: atom_id res chain seq x y z
N MET A 1 7.25 18.73 15.62
CA MET A 1 7.79 17.35 15.61
C MET A 1 6.73 16.26 15.41
N LYS A 2 5.60 16.25 16.13
CA LYS A 2 4.54 15.22 15.91
C LYS A 2 4.05 15.10 14.47
N SER A 3 3.86 16.23 13.77
CA SER A 3 3.44 16.25 12.35
C SER A 3 4.48 15.63 11.40
N THR A 4 5.77 15.78 11.69
CA THR A 4 6.86 15.23 10.87
C THR A 4 6.95 13.71 11.01
N TYR A 5 6.82 13.20 12.24
CA TYR A 5 6.77 11.75 12.47
C TYR A 5 5.52 11.10 11.86
N ALA A 6 4.38 11.80 11.91
CA ALA A 6 3.15 11.35 11.25
C ALA A 6 3.32 11.25 9.72
N ALA A 7 3.92 12.26 9.08
CA ALA A 7 4.21 12.23 7.65
C ALA A 7 5.20 11.12 7.29
N ALA A 8 6.28 10.95 8.06
CA ALA A 8 7.27 9.91 7.84
C ALA A 8 6.67 8.49 8.00
N ALA A 9 5.80 8.29 8.99
CA ALA A 9 5.10 7.02 9.19
C ALA A 9 4.20 6.66 8.00
N VAL A 10 3.48 7.64 7.43
CA VAL A 10 2.65 7.41 6.23
C VAL A 10 3.50 7.05 5.04
N ILE A 11 4.56 7.82 4.77
CA ILE A 11 5.44 7.57 3.63
C ILE A 11 6.07 6.17 3.74
N THR A 12 6.53 5.81 4.93
CA THR A 12 7.14 4.49 5.20
C THR A 12 6.11 3.37 5.06
N PHE A 13 4.90 3.55 5.58
CA PHE A 13 3.82 2.58 5.43
C PHE A 13 3.46 2.38 3.96
N MET A 14 3.26 3.46 3.21
CA MET A 14 2.95 3.39 1.78
C MET A 14 4.07 2.71 0.98
N ALA A 15 5.33 3.01 1.30
CA ALA A 15 6.48 2.38 0.66
C ALA A 15 6.52 0.87 0.94
N ALA A 16 6.29 0.45 2.18
CA ALA A 16 6.28 -0.96 2.57
C ALA A 16 5.07 -1.72 1.98
N TRP A 17 3.88 -1.12 2.02
CA TRP A 17 2.63 -1.74 1.56
C TRP A 17 2.59 -1.95 0.05
N ASN A 18 3.11 -1.00 -0.73
CA ASN A 18 3.17 -1.11 -2.19
C ASN A 18 4.41 -1.88 -2.70
N ASN A 19 5.29 -2.33 -1.80
CA ASN A 19 6.51 -3.01 -2.21
C ASN A 19 6.19 -4.40 -2.78
N PHE A 20 6.45 -4.56 -4.08
CA PHE A 20 6.21 -5.81 -4.79
C PHE A 20 7.50 -6.59 -5.06
N LEU A 21 8.57 -5.91 -5.48
CA LEU A 21 9.80 -6.55 -5.94
C LEU A 21 10.50 -7.29 -4.81
N TRP A 22 10.67 -6.65 -3.65
CA TRP A 22 11.40 -7.25 -2.54
C TRP A 22 10.73 -8.52 -1.98
N PRO A 23 9.42 -8.52 -1.66
CA PRO A 23 8.74 -9.75 -1.23
C PRO A 23 8.76 -10.84 -2.30
N LYS A 24 8.57 -10.48 -3.58
CA LYS A 24 8.58 -11.46 -4.67
C LYS A 24 9.92 -12.18 -4.82
N VAL A 25 11.04 -11.50 -4.56
CA VAL A 25 12.38 -12.10 -4.68
C VAL A 25 12.72 -12.95 -3.47
N VAL A 26 12.32 -12.53 -2.27
CA VAL A 26 12.73 -13.17 -1.01
C VAL A 26 11.77 -14.27 -0.54
N LEU A 27 10.47 -14.12 -0.80
CA LEU A 27 9.45 -15.06 -0.34
C LEU A 27 9.27 -16.17 -1.37
N VAL A 28 9.87 -17.32 -1.06
CA VAL A 28 9.78 -18.54 -1.88
C VAL A 28 8.52 -19.35 -1.56
N ASN A 29 8.03 -19.28 -0.31
CA ASN A 29 6.84 -20.00 0.13
C ASN A 29 5.56 -19.18 -0.07
N ASN A 30 4.50 -19.85 -0.54
CA ASN A 30 3.20 -19.24 -0.83
C ASN A 30 2.43 -18.84 0.44
N ASP A 31 2.80 -19.37 1.61
CA ASP A 31 2.10 -19.07 2.87
C ASP A 31 2.25 -17.60 3.32
N TYR A 32 3.23 -16.87 2.79
CA TYR A 32 3.53 -15.48 3.14
C TYR A 32 3.23 -14.48 2.00
N GLN A 33 2.19 -14.78 1.23
CA GLN A 33 1.39 -13.87 0.38
C GLN A 33 1.34 -12.38 0.77
N THR A 34 2.11 -11.48 0.13
CA THR A 34 1.73 -10.05 0.16
C THR A 34 0.60 -9.76 -0.84
N MET A 35 -0.26 -8.78 -0.54
CA MET A 35 -1.37 -8.39 -1.43
C MET A 35 -0.93 -8.07 -2.86
N PRO A 36 0.16 -7.31 -3.09
CA PRO A 36 0.66 -7.06 -4.45
C PRO A 36 1.13 -8.34 -5.17
N MET A 37 1.70 -9.30 -4.42
CA MET A 37 2.15 -10.58 -4.96
C MET A 37 0.96 -11.47 -5.36
N LEU A 38 -0.07 -11.52 -4.53
CA LEU A 38 -1.33 -12.22 -4.83
C LEU A 38 -1.97 -11.68 -6.12
N ILE A 39 -2.07 -10.35 -6.28
CA ILE A 39 -2.63 -9.71 -7.48
C ILE A 39 -1.80 -10.06 -8.73
N SER A 40 -0.47 -10.16 -8.60
CA SER A 40 0.37 -10.60 -9.71
C SER A 40 0.13 -12.06 -10.08
N ASN A 41 -0.09 -12.94 -9.10
CA ASN A 41 -0.35 -14.36 -9.34
C ASN A 41 -1.71 -14.59 -10.01
N LEU A 42 -2.72 -13.79 -9.67
CA LEU A 42 -4.05 -13.84 -10.30
C LEU A 42 -4.02 -13.52 -11.80
N ARG A 43 -3.03 -12.75 -12.26
CA ARG A 43 -2.80 -12.47 -13.70
C ARG A 43 -1.98 -13.53 -14.42
N SER A 44 -1.43 -14.50 -13.70
CA SER A 44 -0.50 -15.49 -14.27
C SER A 44 -1.20 -16.75 -14.80
N GLY A 45 -2.52 -16.88 -14.62
CA GLY A 45 -3.32 -18.00 -15.13
C GLY A 45 -3.71 -17.84 -16.61
N TYR A 46 -4.15 -18.94 -17.25
CA TYR A 46 -4.58 -18.96 -18.66
C TYR A 46 -5.82 -18.08 -18.93
N VAL A 47 -6.66 -17.84 -17.92
CA VAL A 47 -7.81 -16.94 -17.99
C VAL A 47 -7.73 -15.98 -16.81
N THR A 48 -7.56 -14.69 -17.09
CA THR A 48 -7.59 -13.66 -16.06
C THR A 48 -9.04 -13.31 -15.72
N ASP A 49 -9.48 -13.67 -14.53
CA ASP A 49 -10.76 -13.19 -14.00
C ASP A 49 -10.60 -11.74 -13.53
N TYR A 50 -11.06 -10.81 -14.36
CA TYR A 50 -11.01 -9.39 -14.07
C TYR A 50 -11.88 -8.99 -12.87
N GLY A 51 -12.96 -9.73 -12.57
CA GLY A 51 -13.81 -9.47 -11.41
C GLY A 51 -13.05 -9.74 -10.12
N VAL A 52 -12.40 -10.90 -10.02
CA VAL A 52 -11.55 -11.26 -8.89
C VAL A 52 -10.33 -10.34 -8.79
N LEU A 53 -9.72 -9.99 -9.93
CA LEU A 53 -8.58 -9.06 -9.96
C LEU A 53 -8.95 -7.67 -9.42
N MET A 54 -10.07 -7.09 -9.89
CA MET A 54 -10.55 -5.79 -9.44
C MET A 54 -10.91 -5.80 -7.96
N LEU A 55 -11.55 -6.87 -7.48
CA LEU A 55 -11.86 -7.04 -6.06
C LEU A 55 -10.58 -7.12 -5.20
N ALA A 56 -9.57 -7.88 -5.64
CA ALA A 56 -8.29 -7.96 -4.96
C ALA A 56 -7.57 -6.61 -4.91
N VAL A 57 -7.59 -5.85 -6.00
CA VAL A 57 -7.03 -4.48 -6.05
C VAL A 57 -7.80 -3.53 -5.13
N LEU A 58 -9.13 -3.61 -5.10
CA LEU A 58 -9.97 -2.81 -4.20
C LEU A 58 -9.56 -3.08 -2.74
N ILE A 59 -9.51 -4.34 -2.33
CA ILE A 59 -9.11 -4.73 -0.96
C ILE A 59 -7.69 -4.28 -0.64
N ALA A 60 -6.75 -4.45 -1.57
CA ALA A 60 -5.37 -4.02 -1.39
C ALA A 60 -5.23 -2.49 -1.24
N SER A 61 -6.16 -1.70 -1.79
CA SER A 61 -6.18 -0.24 -1.66
C SER A 61 -6.85 0.26 -0.37
N LEU A 62 -7.65 -0.56 0.32
CA LEU A 62 -8.36 -0.12 1.53
C LEU A 62 -7.41 0.36 2.65
N PRO A 63 -6.30 -0.34 2.98
CA PRO A 63 -5.42 0.09 4.05
C PRO A 63 -4.74 1.43 3.77
N THR A 64 -4.37 1.70 2.51
CA THR A 64 -3.77 2.98 2.14
C THR A 64 -4.78 4.11 2.24
N VAL A 65 -6.03 3.88 1.84
CA VAL A 65 -7.13 4.84 2.01
C VAL A 65 -7.40 5.12 3.49
N ILE A 66 -7.45 4.09 4.33
CA ILE A 66 -7.67 4.25 5.79
C ILE A 66 -6.54 5.08 6.41
N VAL A 67 -5.28 4.74 6.11
CA VAL A 67 -4.11 5.49 6.62
C VAL A 67 -4.15 6.93 6.14
N PHE A 68 -4.47 7.16 4.87
CA PHE A 68 -4.61 8.51 4.32
C PHE A 68 -5.69 9.32 5.05
N LEU A 69 -6.88 8.76 5.27
CA LEU A 69 -7.98 9.44 5.96
C LEU A 69 -7.65 9.76 7.43
N LEU A 70 -6.93 8.88 8.12
CA LEU A 70 -6.48 9.12 9.50
C LEU A 70 -5.46 10.26 9.57
N LEU A 71 -4.62 10.39 8.54
CA LEU A 71 -3.48 11.32 8.54
C LEU A 71 -3.71 12.57 7.68
N GLN A 72 -4.86 12.72 7.02
CA GLN A 72 -5.21 13.87 6.18
C GLN A 72 -5.03 15.22 6.90
N LEU A 73 -5.35 15.28 8.21
CA LEU A 73 -5.17 16.47 9.04
C LEU A 73 -3.68 16.79 9.29
N SER A 74 -2.84 15.77 9.46
CA SER A 74 -1.39 15.94 9.66
C SER A 74 -0.69 16.31 8.35
N PHE A 75 -1.17 15.79 7.22
CA PHE A 75 -0.71 16.19 5.89
C PHE A 75 -1.08 17.63 5.56
N ALA A 76 -2.33 18.03 5.78
CA ALA A 76 -2.79 19.40 5.55
C ALA A 76 -1.99 20.41 6.40
N ASN A 77 -1.81 20.12 7.70
CA ASN A 77 -1.03 20.97 8.59
C ASN A 77 0.48 20.97 8.25
N GLY A 78 1.02 19.85 7.77
CA GLY A 78 2.41 19.73 7.33
C GLY A 78 2.72 20.59 6.09
N ILE A 79 1.80 20.66 5.13
CA ILE A 79 1.94 21.52 3.93
C ILE A 79 1.87 23.00 4.32
N THR A 80 0.96 23.39 5.21
CA THR A 80 0.89 24.78 5.69
C THR A 80 2.10 25.18 6.54
N GLY A 81 2.72 24.24 7.24
CA GLY A 81 3.94 24.48 8.03
C GLY A 81 5.22 24.59 7.19
N ALA A 82 5.19 24.22 5.90
CA ALA A 82 6.29 24.42 4.96
C ALA A 82 6.38 25.86 4.43
N ILE A 83 5.38 26.71 4.75
CA ILE A 83 5.40 28.14 4.48
C ILE A 83 5.74 28.86 5.79
N LYS A 84 7.03 28.93 6.11
CA LYS A 84 7.60 29.95 7.01
C LYS A 84 9.07 30.16 6.68
#